data_AF-A0A1X1QRB8-F1
#
_entry.id   AF-A0A1X1QRB8-F1
#
_cell.length_a   1.000
_cell.length_b   1.000
_cell.length_c   1.000
_cell.angle_alpha   90.00
_cell.angle_beta   90.00
_cell.angle_gamma   90.00
#
_symmetry.space_group_name_H-M   'P 1'
#
loop_
_entity.id
_entity.type
_entity.pdbx_description
1 polymer ?
#
loop_
_entity_poly.entity_id
_entity_poly.type
_entity_poly.pdbx_seq_one_letter_code
_entity_poly.pdbx_strand_id
1 'polypeptide(L)'
;MKRNMQTITRYMVRAETLLEKFDNQTRGSWRDNPMLLCSWLTGLESSLAKNTWRQYKASLICYLEADGQEGVAAALKQLRTTRSLRQPNKTSNQKAKSISDKDLSLLEEQLIAHEGQYAGVTIAWLKAGILTGLRPSEWQHAVIKNNLLTVFNAKQTNDGACSKNRELDISELSEANKAIIIVLIKILQENFSSTHNTCRCLLYRNCRTLWPRRTKHITLYSARHQFAANAKSGGGKVEGVALMSHGSEETAGIHYGGVKGDEQLVEPAQKNIDIIEQRKLKQDIEAMH
;
A
#
# COMPACT_ATOMS: atom_id res chain seq x y z
N MET A 1 -8.37 -21.45 11.54
CA MET A 1 -8.05 -20.08 11.08
C MET A 1 -8.62 -19.90 9.68
N LYS A 2 -9.80 -19.27 9.55
CA LYS A 2 -10.46 -19.08 8.24
C LYS A 2 -9.69 -18.03 7.43
N ARG A 3 -9.39 -18.33 6.17
CA ARG A 3 -8.63 -17.45 5.26
C ARG A 3 -9.60 -16.44 4.64
N ASN A 4 -9.20 -15.17 4.48
CA ASN A 4 -10.02 -14.11 3.88
C ASN A 4 -10.44 -14.47 2.44
N MET A 5 -11.68 -14.18 2.04
CA MET A 5 -12.23 -14.54 0.71
C MET A 5 -11.40 -14.02 -0.47
N GLN A 6 -10.94 -12.77 -0.43
CA GLN A 6 -10.04 -12.23 -1.48
C GLN A 6 -8.68 -12.94 -1.52
N THR A 7 -8.22 -13.39 -0.35
CA THR A 7 -6.98 -14.18 -0.23
C THR A 7 -7.18 -15.58 -0.78
N ILE A 8 -8.35 -16.20 -0.52
CA ILE A 8 -8.74 -17.48 -1.09
C ILE A 8 -8.80 -17.36 -2.61
N THR A 9 -9.53 -16.38 -3.17
CA THR A 9 -9.60 -16.16 -4.63
C THR A 9 -8.21 -16.03 -5.26
N ARG A 10 -7.32 -15.22 -4.67
CA ARG A 10 -5.93 -15.11 -5.14
C ARG A 10 -5.15 -16.41 -5.04
N TYR A 11 -5.46 -17.25 -4.06
CA TYR A 11 -4.82 -18.55 -3.90
C TYR A 11 -5.33 -19.54 -4.95
N MET A 12 -6.63 -19.56 -5.22
CA MET A 12 -7.25 -20.40 -6.26
C MET A 12 -6.71 -20.07 -7.65
N VAL A 13 -6.77 -18.80 -8.06
CA VAL A 13 -6.25 -18.36 -9.37
C VAL A 13 -4.78 -18.74 -9.54
N ARG A 14 -3.97 -18.54 -8.50
CA ARG A 14 -2.55 -18.92 -8.56
C ARG A 14 -2.37 -20.43 -8.64
N ALA A 15 -3.18 -21.20 -7.92
CA ALA A 15 -3.12 -22.65 -7.96
C ALA A 15 -3.45 -23.17 -9.36
N GLU A 16 -4.51 -22.68 -9.98
CA GLU A 16 -4.88 -23.02 -11.37
C GLU A 16 -3.73 -22.77 -12.34
N THR A 17 -3.11 -21.58 -12.30
CA THR A 17 -1.93 -21.29 -13.15
C THR A 17 -0.77 -22.25 -12.87
N LEU A 18 -0.59 -22.71 -11.63
CA LEU A 18 0.46 -23.66 -11.28
C LEU A 18 0.15 -25.08 -11.77
N LEU A 19 -1.12 -25.48 -11.72
CA LEU A 19 -1.57 -26.78 -12.21
C LEU A 19 -1.48 -26.84 -13.74
N GLU A 20 -1.90 -25.80 -14.44
CA GLU A 20 -1.68 -25.68 -15.89
C GLU A 20 -0.19 -25.73 -16.24
N LYS A 21 0.65 -25.04 -15.47
CA LYS A 21 2.10 -25.08 -15.67
C LYS A 21 2.66 -26.48 -15.43
N PHE A 22 2.18 -27.19 -14.42
CA PHE A 22 2.53 -28.58 -14.17
C PHE A 22 2.15 -29.44 -15.39
N ASP A 23 0.87 -29.40 -15.79
CA ASP A 23 0.33 -30.23 -16.87
C ASP A 23 1.08 -30.04 -18.19
N ASN A 24 1.42 -28.79 -18.51
CA ASN A 24 2.21 -28.45 -19.69
C ASN A 24 3.66 -28.97 -19.63
N GLN A 25 4.28 -28.95 -18.46
CA GLN A 25 5.68 -29.37 -18.30
C GLN A 25 5.85 -30.90 -18.22
N THR A 26 4.88 -31.58 -17.62
CA THR A 26 4.89 -33.04 -17.44
C THR A 26 4.19 -33.77 -18.59
N ARG A 27 3.43 -33.05 -19.43
CA ARG A 27 2.55 -33.60 -20.48
C ARG A 27 1.54 -34.61 -19.91
N GLY A 28 1.08 -34.40 -18.68
CA GLY A 28 0.10 -35.27 -18.01
C GLY A 28 -0.64 -34.52 -16.92
N SER A 29 -1.87 -34.93 -16.59
CA SER A 29 -2.67 -34.20 -15.60
C SER A 29 -2.16 -34.47 -14.19
N TRP A 30 -2.12 -33.42 -13.37
CA TRP A 30 -1.86 -33.57 -11.93
C TRP A 30 -2.89 -34.49 -11.25
N ARG A 31 -4.10 -34.64 -11.80
CA ARG A 31 -5.13 -35.57 -11.29
C ARG A 31 -4.74 -37.03 -11.48
N ASP A 32 -4.03 -37.34 -12.56
CA ASP A 32 -3.58 -38.70 -12.86
C ASP A 32 -2.41 -39.12 -11.96
N ASN A 33 -1.59 -38.16 -11.53
CA ASN A 33 -0.48 -38.41 -10.61
C ASN A 33 -0.27 -37.28 -9.59
N PRO A 34 -1.10 -37.21 -8.53
CA PRO A 34 -1.05 -36.11 -7.56
C PRO A 34 0.23 -36.06 -6.73
N MET A 35 0.92 -37.18 -6.56
CA MET A 35 2.22 -37.22 -5.87
C MET A 35 3.35 -36.63 -6.73
N LEU A 36 3.25 -36.75 -8.06
CA LEU A 36 4.19 -36.11 -8.98
C LEU A 36 4.17 -34.58 -8.84
N LEU A 37 3.00 -33.99 -8.55
CA LEU A 37 2.86 -32.56 -8.25
C LEU A 37 3.72 -32.13 -7.05
N CYS A 38 3.79 -32.95 -6.00
CA CYS A 38 4.61 -32.68 -4.81
C CYS A 38 6.11 -32.66 -5.16
N SER A 39 6.57 -33.65 -5.93
CA SER A 39 7.97 -33.68 -6.40
C SER A 39 8.29 -32.53 -7.34
N TRP A 40 7.37 -32.17 -8.23
CA TRP A 40 7.54 -31.05 -9.16
C TRP A 40 7.70 -29.72 -8.41
N LEU A 41 6.83 -29.43 -7.43
CA LEU A 41 6.95 -28.22 -6.62
C LEU A 41 8.27 -28.18 -5.83
N THR A 42 8.75 -29.33 -5.37
CA THR A 42 10.05 -29.45 -4.69
C THR A 42 11.21 -29.15 -5.65
N GLY A 43 11.12 -29.63 -6.90
CA GLY A 43 12.11 -29.34 -7.95
C GLY A 43 12.22 -27.86 -8.30
N LEU A 44 11.15 -27.07 -8.10
CA LEU A 44 11.17 -25.62 -8.29
C LEU A 44 11.83 -24.85 -7.14
N GLU A 45 12.08 -25.46 -5.99
CA GLU A 45 12.52 -24.74 -4.78
C GLU A 45 13.81 -23.95 -5.00
N SER A 46 14.79 -24.56 -5.66
CA SER A 46 16.11 -23.98 -5.93
C SER A 46 16.10 -22.85 -6.97
N SER A 47 15.05 -22.74 -7.77
CA SER A 47 14.89 -21.66 -8.77
C SER A 47 13.94 -20.56 -8.31
N LEU A 48 13.27 -20.74 -7.17
CA LEU A 48 12.29 -19.81 -6.65
C LEU A 48 12.78 -19.07 -5.40
N ALA A 49 12.29 -17.85 -5.26
CA ALA A 49 12.41 -17.10 -4.03
C ALA A 49 11.62 -17.76 -2.89
N LYS A 50 12.14 -17.69 -1.66
CA LYS A 50 11.49 -18.25 -0.46
C LYS A 50 10.02 -17.85 -0.32
N ASN A 51 9.69 -16.58 -0.56
CA ASN A 51 8.31 -16.10 -0.45
C ASN A 51 7.43 -16.63 -1.56
N THR A 52 7.92 -16.67 -2.81
CA THR A 52 7.19 -17.22 -3.96
C THR A 52 6.90 -18.69 -3.76
N TRP A 53 7.90 -19.48 -3.36
CA TRP A 53 7.71 -20.90 -3.06
C TRP A 53 6.67 -21.14 -1.96
N ARG A 54 6.75 -20.36 -0.87
CA ARG A 54 5.74 -20.41 0.21
C ARG A 54 4.33 -20.09 -0.28
N GLN A 55 4.18 -19.08 -1.15
CA GLN A 55 2.89 -18.70 -1.73
C GLN A 55 2.36 -19.77 -2.69
N TYR A 56 3.24 -20.40 -3.49
CA TYR A 56 2.86 -21.48 -4.39
C TYR A 56 2.37 -22.70 -3.60
N LYS A 57 3.14 -23.13 -2.59
CA LYS A 57 2.73 -24.21 -1.67
C LYS A 57 1.40 -23.89 -0.99
N ALA A 58 1.23 -22.68 -0.45
CA ALA A 58 -0.01 -22.28 0.22
C ALA A 58 -1.23 -22.26 -0.74
N SER A 59 -1.03 -21.78 -1.96
CA SER A 59 -2.04 -21.79 -3.02
C SER A 59 -2.48 -23.21 -3.38
N LEU A 60 -1.53 -24.11 -3.63
CA LEU A 60 -1.83 -25.51 -3.97
C LEU A 60 -2.51 -26.26 -2.83
N ILE A 61 -2.07 -26.07 -1.58
CA ILE A 61 -2.75 -26.64 -0.41
C ILE A 61 -4.20 -26.16 -0.34
N CYS A 62 -4.44 -24.86 -0.51
CA CYS A 62 -5.78 -24.29 -0.46
C CYS A 62 -6.69 -24.88 -1.54
N TYR A 63 -6.17 -25.03 -2.76
CA TYR A 63 -6.91 -25.61 -3.88
C TYR A 63 -7.21 -27.09 -3.65
N LEU A 64 -6.21 -27.88 -3.27
CA LEU A 64 -6.35 -29.33 -3.05
C LEU A 64 -7.27 -29.65 -1.86
N GLU A 65 -7.25 -28.83 -0.80
CA GLU A 65 -8.23 -28.92 0.30
C GLU A 65 -9.66 -28.70 -0.21
N ALA A 66 -9.87 -27.76 -1.14
CA ALA A 66 -11.18 -27.46 -1.70
C ALA A 66 -11.65 -28.50 -2.74
N ASP A 67 -10.71 -29.09 -3.50
CA ASP A 67 -10.97 -30.15 -4.49
C ASP A 67 -11.15 -31.54 -3.84
N GLY A 68 -10.94 -31.67 -2.52
CA GLY A 68 -11.12 -32.92 -1.77
C GLY A 68 -9.89 -33.84 -1.73
N GLN A 69 -8.73 -33.36 -2.19
CA GLN A 69 -7.47 -34.10 -2.27
C GLN A 69 -6.66 -33.97 -0.96
N GLU A 70 -7.26 -34.36 0.16
CA GLU A 70 -6.70 -34.13 1.50
C GLU A 70 -5.33 -34.77 1.71
N GLY A 71 -5.10 -35.98 1.18
CA GLY A 71 -3.83 -36.69 1.29
C GLY A 71 -2.67 -35.93 0.63
N VAL A 72 -2.92 -35.36 -0.55
CA VAL A 72 -1.92 -34.57 -1.31
C VAL A 72 -1.66 -33.24 -0.61
N ALA A 73 -2.72 -32.59 -0.12
CA ALA A 73 -2.60 -31.38 0.67
C ALA A 73 -1.79 -31.62 1.95
N ALA A 74 -1.99 -32.76 2.63
CA ALA A 74 -1.22 -33.16 3.81
C ALA A 74 0.26 -33.39 3.46
N ALA A 75 0.56 -34.08 2.37
CA ALA A 75 1.93 -34.27 1.89
C ALA A 75 2.61 -32.92 1.61
N LEU A 76 1.94 -32.01 0.90
CA LEU A 76 2.45 -30.66 0.66
C LEU A 76 2.68 -29.90 1.97
N LYS A 77 1.79 -29.98 2.96
CA LYS A 77 1.95 -29.32 4.27
C LYS A 77 3.25 -29.75 4.97
N GLN A 78 3.66 -31.01 4.85
CA GLN A 78 4.87 -31.54 5.48
C GLN A 78 6.18 -31.05 4.82
N LEU A 79 6.15 -30.62 3.54
CA LEU A 79 7.35 -30.13 2.84
C LEU A 79 8.00 -28.94 3.57
N ARG A 80 9.25 -29.08 4.00
CA ARG A 80 10.01 -27.98 4.62
C ARG A 80 10.78 -27.21 3.54
N THR A 81 10.85 -25.88 3.67
CA THR A 81 11.75 -25.08 2.84
C THR A 81 13.19 -25.33 3.29
N THR A 82 14.03 -25.86 2.41
CA THR A 82 15.44 -26.19 2.66
C THR A 82 16.42 -25.43 1.75
N ARG A 83 16.04 -25.09 0.51
CA ARG A 83 16.99 -24.66 -0.55
C ARG A 83 16.44 -23.54 -1.46
N SER A 84 15.81 -22.51 -0.90
CA SER A 84 15.29 -21.37 -1.67
C SER A 84 16.38 -20.37 -2.09
N LEU A 85 16.25 -19.74 -3.26
CA LEU A 85 17.15 -18.66 -3.68
C LEU A 85 17.20 -17.52 -2.65
N ARG A 86 18.42 -17.11 -2.28
CA ARG A 86 18.65 -15.88 -1.52
C ARG A 86 18.24 -14.70 -2.38
N GLN A 87 17.24 -13.94 -1.93
CA GLN A 87 16.82 -12.76 -2.66
C GLN A 87 17.71 -11.56 -2.33
N PRO A 88 18.00 -10.69 -3.31
CA PRO A 88 18.45 -9.33 -3.03
C PRO A 88 17.38 -8.59 -2.19
N ASN A 89 17.82 -7.63 -1.38
CA ASN A 89 16.97 -6.91 -0.43
C ASN A 89 15.64 -6.43 -1.06
N LYS A 90 14.51 -6.79 -0.42
CA LYS A 90 13.13 -6.49 -0.85
C LYS A 90 12.88 -5.00 -1.15
N THR A 91 11.87 -4.73 -1.98
CA THR A 91 11.39 -3.38 -2.36
C THR A 91 11.05 -2.46 -1.19
N SER A 92 10.62 -2.96 -0.03
CA SER A 92 10.36 -2.14 1.15
C SER A 92 11.63 -1.68 1.86
N ASN A 93 12.71 -2.47 1.82
CA ASN A 93 14.01 -2.09 2.39
C ASN A 93 14.70 -0.99 1.55
N GLN A 94 14.31 -0.86 0.29
CA GLN A 94 14.79 0.18 -0.63
C GLN A 94 14.02 1.51 -0.47
N LYS A 95 12.99 1.58 0.38
CA LYS A 95 12.28 2.83 0.65
C LYS A 95 13.03 3.65 1.69
N ALA A 96 13.08 4.96 1.50
CA ALA A 96 13.50 5.87 2.56
C ALA A 96 12.53 5.74 3.75
N LYS A 97 13.07 5.69 4.97
CA LYS A 97 12.31 5.58 6.23
C LYS A 97 12.10 6.94 6.92
N SER A 98 12.49 8.00 6.24
CA SER A 98 12.34 9.38 6.69
C SER A 98 12.28 10.28 5.46
N ILE A 99 11.76 11.47 5.65
CA ILE A 99 11.75 12.58 4.71
C ILE A 99 12.26 13.77 5.51
N SER A 100 13.45 14.28 5.17
CA SER A 100 13.94 15.52 5.79
C SER A 100 13.28 16.72 5.14
N ASP A 101 13.15 17.84 5.87
CA ASP A 101 12.56 19.07 5.32
C ASP A 101 13.32 19.54 4.08
N LYS A 102 14.66 19.44 4.10
CA LYS A 102 15.50 19.74 2.93
C LYS A 102 15.18 18.86 1.72
N ASP A 103 15.03 17.55 1.93
CA ASP A 103 14.69 16.65 0.82
C ASP A 103 13.26 16.92 0.31
N LEU A 104 12.32 17.25 1.20
CA LEU A 104 10.95 17.58 0.82
C LEU A 104 10.90 18.87 -0.01
N SER A 105 11.61 19.92 0.42
CA SER A 105 11.70 21.18 -0.32
C SER A 105 12.33 21.01 -1.71
N LEU A 106 13.43 20.25 -1.81
CA LEU A 106 14.06 19.95 -3.11
C LEU A 106 13.13 19.17 -4.04
N LEU A 107 12.37 18.22 -3.49
CA LEU A 107 11.41 17.45 -4.26
C LEU A 107 10.20 18.29 -4.71
N GLU A 108 9.76 19.22 -3.86
CA GLU A 108 8.70 20.18 -4.14
C GLU A 108 9.11 21.13 -5.28
N GLU A 109 10.29 21.74 -5.18
CA GLU A 109 10.87 22.59 -6.23
C GLU A 109 10.97 21.84 -7.57
N GLN A 110 11.53 20.63 -7.56
CA GLN A 110 11.66 19.80 -8.76
C GLN A 110 10.31 19.44 -9.39
N LEU A 111 9.31 19.11 -8.57
CA LEU A 111 7.99 18.71 -9.06
C LEU A 111 7.21 19.91 -9.62
N ILE A 112 7.32 21.09 -9.00
CA ILE A 112 6.69 22.33 -9.46
C ILE A 112 7.33 22.79 -10.77
N ALA A 113 8.66 22.74 -10.89
CA ALA A 113 9.39 23.16 -12.09
C ALA A 113 9.04 22.37 -13.36
N HIS A 114 8.48 21.16 -13.21
CA HIS A 114 8.08 20.31 -14.33
C HIS A 114 6.57 20.36 -14.64
N GLU A 115 5.81 21.27 -13.99
CA GLU A 115 4.38 21.59 -14.24
C GLU A 115 3.46 20.36 -14.45
N GLY A 116 3.77 19.25 -13.76
CA GLY A 116 2.97 18.04 -13.91
C GLY A 116 1.63 18.18 -13.21
N GLN A 117 0.54 17.80 -13.86
CA GLN A 117 -0.82 17.77 -13.28
C GLN A 117 -0.89 17.08 -11.90
N TYR A 118 -0.02 16.08 -11.66
CA TYR A 118 0.00 15.34 -10.39
C TYR A 118 1.13 15.79 -9.45
N ALA A 119 1.88 16.86 -9.78
CA ALA A 119 2.93 17.40 -8.92
C ALA A 119 2.36 17.88 -7.58
N GLY A 120 1.36 18.77 -7.63
CA GLY A 120 0.67 19.28 -6.45
C GLY A 120 0.04 18.16 -5.63
N VAL A 121 -0.64 17.22 -6.28
CA VAL A 121 -1.24 16.04 -5.61
C VAL A 121 -0.16 15.19 -4.93
N THR A 122 0.99 14.98 -5.57
CA THR A 122 2.09 14.19 -5.00
C THR A 122 2.67 14.86 -3.75
N ILE A 123 2.88 16.18 -3.78
CA ILE A 123 3.38 16.94 -2.64
C ILE A 123 2.36 16.99 -1.51
N ALA A 124 1.09 17.29 -1.83
CA ALA A 124 -0.03 17.24 -0.90
C ALA A 124 -0.10 15.87 -0.20
N TRP A 125 0.07 14.78 -0.95
CA TRP A 125 0.07 13.42 -0.38
C TRP A 125 1.24 13.17 0.57
N LEU A 126 2.44 13.64 0.25
CA LEU A 126 3.58 13.51 1.16
C LEU A 126 3.35 14.33 2.45
N LYS A 127 2.95 15.60 2.34
CA LYS A 127 2.68 16.48 3.50
C LYS A 127 1.55 15.92 4.37
N ALA A 128 0.41 15.60 3.78
CA ALA A 128 -0.73 15.01 4.48
C ALA A 128 -0.39 13.65 5.11
N GLY A 129 0.46 12.84 4.45
CA GLY A 129 0.96 11.58 5.01
C GLY A 129 1.92 11.76 6.19
N ILE A 130 2.73 12.82 6.20
CA ILE A 130 3.61 13.18 7.33
C ILE A 130 2.78 13.64 8.53
N LEU A 131 1.66 14.33 8.30
CA LEU A 131 0.77 14.83 9.36
C LEU A 131 -0.12 13.73 9.96
N THR A 132 -0.62 12.81 9.14
CA THR A 132 -1.67 11.86 9.55
C THR A 132 -1.20 10.41 9.70
N GLY A 133 -0.04 10.08 9.12
CA GLY A 133 0.50 8.72 9.13
C GLY A 133 -0.28 7.70 8.31
N LEU A 134 -1.28 8.08 7.48
CA LEU A 134 -2.06 7.14 6.69
C LEU A 134 -1.20 6.32 5.70
N ARG A 135 -1.48 5.01 5.58
CA ARG A 135 -0.96 4.17 4.49
C ARG A 135 -1.62 4.61 3.19
N PRO A 136 -0.94 4.51 2.03
CA PRO A 136 -1.52 4.90 0.75
C PRO A 136 -2.91 4.30 0.49
N SER A 137 -3.10 3.00 0.73
CA SER A 137 -4.40 2.32 0.52
C SER A 137 -5.51 2.72 1.48
N GLU A 138 -5.20 3.43 2.57
CA GLU A 138 -6.19 3.84 3.56
C GLU A 138 -6.89 5.15 3.17
N TRP A 139 -6.25 5.98 2.35
CA TRP A 139 -6.78 7.28 1.92
C TRP A 139 -8.11 7.16 1.15
N GLN A 140 -8.26 6.14 0.32
CA GLN A 140 -9.48 5.90 -0.47
C GLN A 140 -10.73 5.71 0.41
N HIS A 141 -10.56 5.32 1.67
CA HIS A 141 -11.67 5.06 2.59
C HIS A 141 -11.69 6.01 3.77
N ALA A 142 -10.81 7.01 3.79
CA ALA A 142 -10.75 7.98 4.87
C ALA A 142 -11.97 8.91 4.86
N VAL A 143 -12.51 9.22 6.03
CA VAL A 143 -13.65 10.14 6.20
C VAL A 143 -13.32 11.15 7.29
N ILE A 144 -13.69 12.41 7.09
CA ILE A 144 -13.53 13.46 8.11
C ILE A 144 -14.91 13.92 8.56
N LYS A 145 -15.16 13.94 9.88
CA LYS A 145 -16.36 14.50 10.49
C LYS A 145 -15.97 15.23 11.78
N ASN A 146 -16.35 16.50 11.91
CA ASN A 146 -16.08 17.33 13.10
C ASN A 146 -14.61 17.27 13.57
N ASN A 147 -13.66 17.48 12.66
CA ASN A 147 -12.21 17.36 12.91
C ASN A 147 -11.72 15.96 13.34
N LEU A 148 -12.54 14.92 13.18
CA LEU A 148 -12.15 13.54 13.43
C LEU A 148 -11.94 12.82 12.09
N LEU A 149 -10.71 12.41 11.81
CA LEU A 149 -10.35 11.61 10.64
C LEU A 149 -10.46 10.12 10.98
N THR A 150 -11.49 9.47 10.45
CA THR A 150 -11.74 8.05 10.60
C THR A 150 -11.14 7.26 9.45
N VAL A 151 -10.42 6.18 9.78
CA VAL A 151 -9.78 5.27 8.82
C VAL A 151 -10.18 3.84 9.08
N PHE A 152 -10.72 3.19 8.05
CA PHE A 152 -11.07 1.77 8.08
C PHE A 152 -9.82 0.91 7.90
N ASN A 153 -9.60 -0.03 8.81
CA ASN A 153 -8.51 -1.00 8.67
C ASN A 153 -8.89 -2.04 7.60
N ALA A 154 -8.01 -2.28 6.63
CA ALA A 154 -8.21 -3.28 5.57
C ALA A 154 -8.38 -4.74 6.06
N LYS A 155 -8.23 -5.01 7.37
CA LYS A 155 -8.47 -6.32 7.99
C LYS A 155 -9.95 -6.58 8.31
N GLN A 156 -10.86 -5.65 8.04
CA GLN A 156 -12.28 -5.77 8.35
C GLN A 156 -13.09 -6.60 7.33
N THR A 157 -12.44 -7.53 6.61
CA THR A 157 -13.10 -8.43 5.67
C THR A 157 -13.13 -9.84 6.25
N ASN A 158 -14.14 -10.06 7.08
CA ASN A 158 -14.65 -11.31 7.66
C ASN A 158 -13.92 -11.87 8.89
N ASP A 159 -14.73 -12.09 9.93
CA ASP A 159 -14.48 -12.81 11.18
C ASP A 159 -13.83 -12.02 12.34
N GLY A 160 -14.68 -11.29 13.08
CA GLY A 160 -14.80 -11.47 14.53
C GLY A 160 -13.61 -11.15 15.45
N ALA A 161 -12.59 -10.42 14.99
CA ALA A 161 -11.56 -9.87 15.87
C ALA A 161 -11.59 -8.34 15.83
N CYS A 162 -11.87 -7.73 16.98
CA CYS A 162 -11.91 -6.30 17.21
C CYS A 162 -10.62 -5.62 16.70
N SER A 163 -10.71 -4.94 15.55
CA SER A 163 -9.87 -3.78 15.29
C SER A 163 -10.78 -2.69 14.75
N LYS A 164 -11.29 -1.89 15.69
CA LYS A 164 -12.08 -0.68 15.47
C LYS A 164 -11.40 0.18 14.39
N ASN A 165 -12.19 0.98 13.68
CA ASN A 165 -11.66 2.08 12.88
C ASN A 165 -10.66 2.86 13.74
N ARG A 166 -9.56 3.31 13.14
CA ARG A 166 -8.69 4.25 13.86
C ARG A 166 -9.19 5.65 13.59
N GLU A 167 -9.24 6.45 14.63
CA GLU A 167 -9.65 7.84 14.57
C GLU A 167 -8.44 8.70 14.92
N LEU A 168 -8.26 9.78 14.17
CA LEU A 168 -7.23 10.77 14.40
C LEU A 168 -7.92 12.12 14.58
N ASP A 169 -7.76 12.73 15.75
CA ASP A 169 -8.17 14.12 15.94
C ASP A 169 -7.21 15.04 15.18
N ILE A 170 -7.76 15.87 14.30
CA ILE A 170 -7.04 16.86 13.50
C ILE A 170 -7.43 18.29 13.86
N SER A 171 -8.10 18.50 15.00
CA SER A 171 -8.55 19.81 15.49
C SER A 171 -7.44 20.86 15.56
N GLU A 172 -6.26 20.45 16.03
CA GLU A 172 -5.06 21.29 16.18
C GLU A 172 -4.30 21.58 14.87
N LEU A 173 -4.65 20.93 13.76
CA LEU A 173 -4.06 21.27 12.47
C LEU A 173 -4.56 22.63 12.02
N SER A 174 -3.70 23.40 11.34
CA SER A 174 -4.13 24.64 10.68
C SER A 174 -5.22 24.35 9.65
N GLU A 175 -6.08 25.34 9.39
CA GLU A 175 -7.17 25.20 8.40
C GLU A 175 -6.64 24.85 7.00
N ALA A 176 -5.48 25.35 6.61
CA ALA A 176 -4.86 24.99 5.35
C ALA A 176 -4.37 23.53 5.32
N ASN A 177 -3.79 23.01 6.40
CA ASN A 177 -3.43 21.60 6.47
C ASN A 177 -4.67 20.69 6.46
N LYS A 178 -5.75 21.09 7.13
CA LYS A 178 -7.05 20.41 7.04
C LYS A 178 -7.59 20.43 5.60
N ALA A 179 -7.53 21.57 4.92
CA ALA A 179 -7.97 21.72 3.53
C ALA A 179 -7.18 20.79 2.59
N ILE A 180 -5.85 20.71 2.72
CA ILE A 180 -5.01 19.79 1.94
C ILE A 180 -5.45 18.33 2.15
N ILE A 181 -5.69 17.91 3.40
CA ILE A 181 -6.13 16.55 3.71
C ILE A 181 -7.50 16.29 3.09
N ILE A 182 -8.46 17.21 3.23
CA ILE A 182 -9.83 17.08 2.69
C ILE A 182 -9.80 16.95 1.16
N VAL A 183 -9.07 17.84 0.48
CA VAL A 183 -8.92 17.83 -0.98
C VAL A 183 -8.29 16.52 -1.45
N LEU A 184 -7.22 16.08 -0.78
CA LEU A 184 -6.53 14.85 -1.13
C LEU A 184 -7.45 13.63 -0.96
N ILE A 185 -8.24 13.55 0.11
CA ILE A 185 -9.20 12.47 0.32
C ILE A 185 -10.20 12.41 -0.84
N LYS A 186 -10.76 13.55 -1.26
CA LYS A 186 -11.70 13.60 -2.39
C LYS A 186 -11.06 13.07 -3.68
N ILE A 187 -9.88 13.58 -4.04
CA ILE A 187 -9.15 13.14 -5.25
C ILE A 187 -8.89 11.62 -5.22
N LEU A 188 -8.48 11.09 -4.07
CA LEU A 188 -8.14 9.67 -3.92
C LEU A 188 -9.36 8.76 -3.84
N GLN A 189 -10.49 9.24 -3.33
CA GLN A 189 -11.77 8.52 -3.37
C GLN A 189 -12.28 8.35 -4.80
N GLU A 190 -12.14 9.39 -5.63
CA GLU A 190 -12.60 9.34 -7.02
C GLU A 190 -11.75 8.42 -7.90
N ASN A 191 -10.42 8.50 -7.80
CA ASN A 191 -9.55 7.72 -8.67
C ASN A 191 -8.26 7.25 -7.97
N PHE A 192 -8.43 6.36 -6.99
CA PHE A 192 -7.31 5.85 -6.19
C PHE A 192 -6.22 5.19 -7.04
N SER A 193 -6.59 4.21 -7.87
CA SER A 193 -5.63 3.34 -8.57
C SER A 193 -4.74 4.13 -9.53
N SER A 194 -5.33 4.99 -10.37
CA SER A 194 -4.61 5.81 -11.33
C SER A 194 -3.74 6.86 -10.63
N THR A 195 -4.31 7.59 -9.67
CA THR A 195 -3.60 8.63 -8.93
C THR A 195 -2.43 8.05 -8.15
N HIS A 196 -2.64 6.93 -7.43
CA HIS A 196 -1.58 6.23 -6.71
C HIS A 196 -0.45 5.79 -7.63
N ASN A 197 -0.76 5.19 -8.78
CA ASN A 197 0.29 4.76 -9.72
C ASN A 197 1.05 5.95 -10.31
N THR A 198 0.35 7.03 -10.67
CA THR A 198 0.93 8.23 -11.25
C THR A 198 1.86 8.94 -10.27
N CYS A 199 1.40 9.22 -9.04
CA CYS A 199 2.22 9.79 -7.98
C CYS A 199 3.43 8.91 -7.66
N ARG A 200 3.26 7.58 -7.60
CA ARG A 200 4.37 6.64 -7.39
C ARG A 200 5.43 6.74 -8.50
N CYS A 201 5.00 6.81 -9.76
CA CYS A 201 5.91 6.96 -10.91
C CYS A 201 6.63 8.31 -10.91
N LEU A 202 5.92 9.40 -10.58
CA LEU A 202 6.51 10.73 -10.45
C LEU A 202 7.58 10.78 -9.37
N LEU A 203 7.30 10.24 -8.17
CA LEU A 203 8.28 10.13 -7.10
C LEU A 203 9.50 9.32 -7.55
N TYR A 204 9.27 8.18 -8.18
CA TYR A 204 10.35 7.31 -8.65
C TYR A 204 11.30 8.03 -9.62
N ARG A 205 10.76 8.75 -10.60
CA ARG A 205 11.54 9.49 -11.60
C ARG A 205 12.31 10.64 -10.95
N ASN A 206 11.61 11.53 -10.26
CA ASN A 206 12.21 12.74 -9.69
C ASN A 206 13.22 12.43 -8.58
N CYS A 207 12.97 11.42 -7.73
CA CYS A 207 13.93 11.03 -6.71
C CYS A 207 15.25 10.50 -7.32
N ARG A 208 15.20 9.84 -8.49
CA ARG A 208 16.41 9.36 -9.17
C ARG A 208 17.17 10.47 -9.89
N THR A 209 16.45 11.48 -10.38
CA THR A 209 17.05 12.69 -10.94
C THR A 209 17.75 13.50 -9.86
N LEU A 210 17.07 13.78 -8.75
CA LEU A 210 17.62 14.55 -7.63
C LEU A 210 18.74 13.82 -6.88
N TRP A 211 18.58 12.51 -6.68
CA TRP A 211 19.51 11.71 -5.89
C TRP A 211 19.94 10.41 -6.60
N PRO A 212 20.73 10.51 -7.69
CA PRO A 212 21.11 9.36 -8.50
C PRO A 212 21.96 8.33 -7.75
N ARG A 213 22.75 8.78 -6.77
CA ARG A 213 23.63 7.93 -5.95
C ARG A 213 22.95 7.34 -4.71
N ARG A 214 21.74 7.77 -4.37
CA ARG A 214 21.04 7.32 -3.15
C ARG A 214 20.45 5.93 -3.39
N THR A 215 20.68 5.01 -2.47
CA THR A 215 20.18 3.63 -2.57
C THR A 215 18.74 3.46 -2.08
N LYS A 216 18.20 4.48 -1.41
CA LYS A 216 16.83 4.50 -0.88
C LYS A 216 16.13 5.80 -1.24
N HIS A 217 14.96 5.72 -1.85
CA HIS A 217 14.24 6.90 -2.35
C HIS A 217 12.94 7.14 -1.59
N ILE A 218 12.49 8.40 -1.63
CA ILE A 218 11.21 8.81 -1.04
C ILE A 218 10.08 8.14 -1.81
N THR A 219 9.11 7.62 -1.06
CA THR A 219 7.87 7.05 -1.59
C THR A 219 6.69 7.56 -0.76
N LEU A 220 5.46 7.34 -1.21
CA LEU A 220 4.27 7.64 -0.40
C LEU A 220 4.29 6.95 0.98
N TYR A 221 4.95 5.79 1.10
CA TYR A 221 5.12 5.10 2.38
C TYR A 221 6.17 5.76 3.30
N SER A 222 7.09 6.55 2.74
CA SER A 222 8.11 7.28 3.52
C SER A 222 7.47 8.34 4.41
N ALA A 223 6.35 8.95 3.98
CA ALA A 223 5.59 9.91 4.76
C ALA A 223 5.05 9.29 6.07
N ARG A 224 4.45 8.09 6.00
CA ARG A 224 4.04 7.33 7.19
C ARG A 224 5.21 6.97 8.11
N HIS A 225 6.38 6.68 7.55
CA HIS A 225 7.57 6.43 8.37
C HIS A 225 8.06 7.70 9.08
N GLN A 226 8.00 8.84 8.40
CA GLN A 226 8.32 10.14 8.99
C GLN A 226 7.34 10.52 10.11
N PHE A 227 6.02 10.33 9.92
CA PHE A 227 5.03 10.49 10.98
C PHE A 227 5.41 9.68 12.23
N ALA A 228 5.72 8.39 12.06
CA ALA A 228 6.12 7.53 13.17
C ALA A 228 7.46 7.93 13.81
N ALA A 229 8.36 8.58 13.06
CA ALA A 229 9.59 9.14 13.61
C ALA A 229 9.28 10.39 14.44
N ASN A 230 8.50 11.33 13.91
CA ASN A 230 8.05 12.55 14.58
C ASN A 230 7.37 12.22 15.92
N ALA A 231 6.47 11.23 15.91
CA ALA A 231 5.79 10.73 17.10
C ALA A 231 6.75 10.27 18.21
N LYS A 232 7.83 9.60 17.83
CA LYS A 232 8.83 9.06 18.77
C LYS A 232 9.73 10.15 19.34
N SER A 233 10.07 11.16 18.55
CA SER A 233 10.93 12.27 18.98
C SER A 233 10.19 13.34 19.76
N GLY A 234 8.88 13.51 19.56
CA GLY A 234 8.03 14.48 20.27
C GLY A 234 7.65 14.12 21.72
N GLY A 235 8.30 13.12 22.34
CA GLY A 235 8.01 12.71 23.72
C GLY A 235 6.91 11.65 23.89
N GLY A 236 6.19 11.29 22.83
CA GLY A 236 5.16 10.24 22.82
C GLY A 236 5.77 8.82 22.78
N LYS A 237 6.41 8.41 23.87
CA LYS A 237 6.63 6.97 24.12
C LYS A 237 5.25 6.34 24.35
N VAL A 238 4.80 5.52 23.40
CA VAL A 238 3.69 4.54 23.44
C VAL A 238 2.52 4.82 22.46
N GLU A 239 1.94 6.03 22.41
CA GLU A 239 0.68 6.23 21.67
C GLU A 239 0.81 6.32 20.13
N GLY A 240 1.84 7.01 19.61
CA GLY A 240 2.01 7.17 18.15
C GLY A 240 2.45 5.89 17.43
N VAL A 241 3.00 4.94 18.18
CA VAL A 241 3.32 3.58 17.71
C VAL A 241 2.09 2.66 17.83
N ALA A 242 1.24 2.88 18.83
CA ALA A 242 -0.04 2.17 19.00
C ALA A 242 -1.00 2.45 17.82
N LEU A 243 -1.14 3.72 17.41
CA LEU A 243 -1.84 4.16 16.18
C LEU A 243 -1.35 3.43 14.90
N MET A 244 -0.10 2.95 14.93
CA MET A 244 0.58 2.39 13.78
C MET A 244 0.59 0.86 13.72
N SER A 245 0.37 0.14 14.83
CA SER A 245 0.62 -1.32 14.90
C SER A 245 -0.30 -2.22 15.73
N HIS A 246 -1.26 -1.75 16.53
CA HIS A 246 -2.00 -2.68 17.41
C HIS A 246 -3.50 -2.77 17.11
N GLY A 247 -3.94 -3.98 16.74
CA GLY A 247 -5.31 -4.43 16.91
C GLY A 247 -5.47 -4.89 18.36
N SER A 248 -5.71 -3.94 19.25
CA SER A 248 -6.29 -4.12 20.58
C SER A 248 -6.38 -2.73 21.21
N GLU A 249 -7.60 -2.42 21.64
CA GLU A 249 -8.08 -1.31 22.46
C GLU A 249 -7.02 -0.43 23.13
N GLU A 250 -6.88 0.81 22.65
CA GLU A 250 -7.13 2.03 23.42
C GLU A 250 -6.90 3.26 22.52
N THR A 251 -7.85 4.18 22.60
CA THR A 251 -7.90 5.42 21.83
C THR A 251 -6.90 6.40 22.42
N ALA A 252 -5.96 6.89 21.62
CA ALA A 252 -5.15 8.04 21.97
C ALA A 252 -5.00 8.95 20.74
N GLY A 253 -5.67 10.10 20.77
CA GLY A 253 -5.43 11.20 19.83
C GLY A 253 -4.12 11.87 20.19
N ILE A 254 -3.28 12.17 19.19
CA ILE A 254 -2.00 12.84 19.42
C ILE A 254 -1.89 14.09 18.55
N HIS A 255 -1.53 15.17 19.22
CA HIS A 255 -1.26 16.51 18.75
C HIS A 255 -0.01 16.60 17.86
N TYR A 256 -0.10 17.29 16.72
CA TYR A 256 1.06 17.72 15.95
C TYR A 256 0.91 19.18 15.50
N GLY A 257 1.87 20.01 15.91
CA GLY A 257 1.96 21.42 15.53
C GLY A 257 2.33 21.60 14.05
N GLY A 258 1.75 22.65 13.46
CA GLY A 258 1.74 22.94 12.03
C GLY A 258 3.11 23.18 11.38
N VAL A 259 3.21 22.79 10.11
CA VAL A 259 4.35 23.07 9.23
C VAL A 259 4.05 24.34 8.44
N LYS A 260 4.99 25.30 8.41
CA LYS A 260 4.88 26.55 7.62
C LYS A 260 4.96 26.24 6.11
N GLY A 261 4.01 26.79 5.34
CA GLY A 261 3.98 26.72 3.87
C GLY A 261 2.58 26.58 3.25
N ASP A 262 1.55 26.99 3.99
CA ASP A 262 0.16 26.53 3.88
C ASP A 262 -0.65 27.13 2.70
N GLU A 263 -0.41 28.37 2.28
CA GLU A 263 -1.24 29.03 1.24
C GLU A 263 -0.83 28.70 -0.20
N GLN A 264 0.46 28.46 -0.47
CA GLN A 264 0.96 28.27 -1.83
C GLN A 264 0.57 26.93 -2.48
N LEU A 265 0.08 25.95 -1.72
CA LEU A 265 -0.27 24.61 -2.22
C LEU A 265 -1.77 24.35 -2.40
N VAL A 266 -2.62 25.12 -1.72
CA VAL A 266 -4.07 25.03 -1.87
C VAL A 266 -4.47 25.42 -3.29
N GLU A 267 -3.88 26.48 -3.83
CA GLU A 267 -4.13 26.92 -5.21
C GLU A 267 -3.73 25.87 -6.28
N PRO A 268 -2.52 25.27 -6.28
CA PRO A 268 -2.17 24.19 -7.18
C PRO A 268 -3.05 22.95 -7.03
N ALA A 269 -3.46 22.58 -5.81
CA ALA A 269 -4.35 21.44 -5.59
C ALA A 269 -5.76 21.74 -6.15
N GLN A 270 -6.27 22.95 -5.93
CA GLN A 270 -7.56 23.40 -6.44
C GLN A 270 -7.54 23.50 -7.97
N LYS A 271 -6.51 24.10 -8.59
CA LYS A 271 -6.34 24.10 -10.05
C LYS A 271 -6.35 22.69 -10.64
N ASN A 272 -5.75 21.72 -9.95
CA ASN A 272 -5.77 20.33 -10.39
C ASN A 272 -7.15 19.68 -10.24
N ILE A 273 -7.94 20.04 -9.21
CA ILE A 273 -9.35 19.67 -9.10
C ILE A 273 -10.12 20.23 -10.29
N ASP A 274 -9.99 21.53 -10.56
CA ASP A 274 -10.71 22.21 -11.65
C ASP A 274 -10.37 21.58 -13.01
N ILE A 275 -9.10 21.21 -13.24
CA ILE A 275 -8.67 20.49 -14.46
C ILE A 275 -9.28 19.07 -14.53
N ILE A 276 -9.39 18.36 -13.41
CA ILE A 276 -10.00 17.01 -13.36
C ILE A 276 -11.50 17.12 -13.61
N GLU A 277 -12.19 18.09 -13.00
CA GLU A 277 -13.61 18.36 -13.19
C GLU A 277 -13.93 18.79 -14.63
N GLN A 278 -13.10 19.65 -15.24
CA GLN A 278 -13.25 20.03 -16.64
C GLN A 278 -13.07 18.84 -17.60
N ARG A 279 -12.17 17.90 -17.29
CA ARG A 279 -12.03 16.67 -18.08
C ARG A 279 -13.19 15.70 -17.89
N LYS A 280 -13.76 15.61 -16.68
CA LYS A 280 -15.01 14.86 -16.44
C LYS A 280 -16.14 15.41 -17.29
N LEU A 281 -16.36 16.74 -17.23
CA LEU A 281 -17.38 17.40 -18.04
C LEU A 281 -17.17 17.12 -19.53
N LYS A 282 -15.91 17.14 -20.00
CA LYS A 282 -15.59 16.83 -21.39
C LYS A 282 -15.82 15.35 -21.75
N GLN A 283 -15.45 14.42 -20.87
CA GLN A 283 -15.66 12.98 -21.06
C GLN A 283 -17.14 12.60 -20.99
N ASP A 284 -17.92 13.23 -20.12
CA ASP A 284 -19.36 13.04 -19.99
C ASP A 284 -20.08 13.59 -21.23
N ILE A 285 -19.65 14.75 -21.76
CA ILE A 285 -20.14 15.29 -23.04
C ILE A 285 -19.76 14.34 -24.20
N GLU A 286 -18.53 13.84 -24.25
CA GLU A 286 -18.08 12.89 -25.28
C GLU A 286 -18.79 11.52 -25.19
N ALA A 287 -19.28 11.12 -24.01
CA ALA A 287 -20.05 9.89 -23.80
C ALA A 287 -21.57 10.06 -24.06
N MET A 288 -22.05 11.29 -24.20
CA MET A 288 -23.43 11.63 -24.54
C MET A 288 -23.66 11.80 -26.05
N HIS A 289 -22.60 11.72 -26.86
CA HIS A 289 -22.62 11.73 -28.33
C HIS A 289 -22.24 10.36 -28.90
#